data_AF-A0A090TPA5-F1
#
_entry.id   AF-A0A090TPA5-F1
#
_cell.length_a   1.000
_cell.length_b   1.000
_cell.length_c   1.000
_cell.angle_alpha   90.00
_cell.angle_beta   90.00
_cell.angle_gamma   90.00
#
_symmetry.space_group_name_H-M   'P 1'
#
loop_
_entity.id
_entity.type
_entity.pdbx_description
1 polymer ?
#
loop_
_entity_poly.entity_id
_entity_poly.type
_entity_poly.pdbx_seq_one_letter_code
_entity_poly.pdbx_strand_id
1 'polypeptide(L)'
;MFAKGFLKLLPIVSGILAGYVTSLFFGVVDFTPVVEASWLSLPNFTAPEFNINAILFMLPVAIAPAVEHVGDMLAISNVTGKDYLKKPGLHRTIAGDGVATIAASMVGAPPNTTYSEVTGAVMLTKAFNPVIMTWAAVTAIVLALVGKLGAILQTIPVPVMGGIMILLFGSIATVGLNTLIKNNVDLHKSRNLVIVAITLVFGIGGMAFGIGDFSLQGVSLCGIVAIILNQILPHDLGENKVVDNAQIED
;
A
#
# COMPACT_ATOMS: atom_id res chain seq x y z
N MET A 1 -14.62 -2.28 14.72
CA MET A 1 -14.87 -3.29 15.77
C MET A 1 -16.30 -3.22 16.31
N PHE A 2 -16.78 -2.04 16.71
CA PHE A 2 -18.14 -1.86 17.28
C PHE A 2 -19.26 -1.63 16.25
N ALA A 3 -18.91 -1.37 14.99
CA ALA A 3 -19.87 -1.13 13.92
C ALA A 3 -20.47 -2.43 13.34
N LYS A 4 -21.76 -2.39 13.00
CA LYS A 4 -22.50 -3.48 12.33
C LYS A 4 -22.75 -3.15 10.85
N GLY A 5 -22.91 -4.18 10.02
CA GLY A 5 -23.26 -4.02 8.60
C GLY A 5 -22.16 -3.32 7.77
N PHE A 6 -22.57 -2.38 6.92
CA PHE A 6 -21.70 -1.68 5.96
C PHE A 6 -20.54 -0.90 6.62
N LEU A 7 -20.76 -0.33 7.81
CA LEU A 7 -19.72 0.41 8.55
C LEU A 7 -18.56 -0.48 9.04
N LYS A 8 -18.74 -1.81 9.09
CA LYS A 8 -17.64 -2.76 9.34
C LYS A 8 -16.69 -2.88 8.15
N LEU A 9 -17.17 -2.59 6.94
CA LEU A 9 -16.42 -2.72 5.69
C LEU A 9 -15.50 -1.53 5.44
N LEU A 10 -15.75 -0.39 6.10
CA LEU A 10 -15.06 0.87 5.87
C LEU A 10 -14.60 1.54 7.19
N PRO A 11 -13.66 0.92 7.93
CA PRO A 11 -13.11 1.52 9.14
C PRO A 11 -12.43 2.86 8.86
N ILE A 12 -11.77 3.01 7.69
CA ILE A 12 -11.14 4.26 7.28
C ILE A 12 -12.19 5.36 7.08
N VAL A 13 -13.27 5.10 6.33
CA VAL A 13 -14.34 6.09 6.12
C VAL A 13 -15.02 6.48 7.44
N SER A 14 -15.23 5.51 8.33
CA SER A 14 -15.77 5.79 9.65
C SER A 14 -14.83 6.70 10.47
N GLY A 15 -13.52 6.48 10.38
CA GLY A 15 -12.50 7.34 10.99
C GLY A 15 -12.49 8.74 10.40
N ILE A 16 -12.60 8.88 9.08
CA ILE A 16 -12.73 10.17 8.38
C ILE A 16 -13.95 10.92 8.89
N LEU A 17 -15.12 10.27 8.90
CA LEU A 17 -16.37 10.90 9.30
C LEU A 17 -16.31 11.34 10.77
N ALA A 18 -15.86 10.47 11.67
CA ALA A 18 -15.73 10.81 13.09
C ALA A 18 -14.73 11.94 13.34
N GLY A 19 -13.56 11.89 12.68
CA GLY A 19 -12.53 12.92 12.77
C GLY A 19 -13.02 14.26 12.24
N TYR A 20 -13.64 14.26 11.06
CA TYR A 20 -14.18 15.47 10.44
C TYR A 20 -15.32 16.09 11.27
N VAL A 21 -16.28 15.28 11.74
CA VAL A 21 -17.35 15.75 12.63
C VAL A 21 -16.78 16.38 13.90
N THR A 22 -15.76 15.76 14.50
CA THR A 22 -15.07 16.32 15.66
C THR A 22 -14.44 17.66 15.32
N SER A 23 -13.74 17.76 14.18
CA SER A 23 -13.16 19.02 13.70
C SER A 23 -14.18 20.13 13.48
N LEU A 24 -15.42 19.80 13.08
CA LEU A 24 -16.50 20.79 12.99
C LEU A 24 -16.86 21.37 14.36
N PHE A 25 -16.93 20.54 15.40
CA PHE A 25 -17.19 21.04 16.77
C PHE A 25 -16.08 21.94 17.31
N PHE A 26 -14.84 21.72 16.87
CA PHE A 26 -13.70 22.59 17.21
C PHE A 26 -13.59 23.83 16.30
N GLY A 27 -14.42 23.97 15.27
CA GLY A 27 -14.41 25.13 14.36
C GLY A 27 -13.14 25.26 13.53
N VAL A 28 -12.37 24.18 13.34
CA VAL A 28 -11.09 24.20 12.61
C VAL A 28 -11.23 23.92 11.11
N VAL A 29 -12.46 23.76 10.62
CA VAL A 29 -12.77 23.48 9.21
C VAL A 29 -13.13 24.78 8.51
N ASP A 30 -12.35 25.14 7.48
CA ASP A 30 -12.66 26.27 6.61
C ASP A 30 -13.41 25.78 5.35
N PHE A 31 -14.61 26.32 5.14
CA PHE A 31 -15.46 25.98 4.00
C PHE A 31 -15.33 26.96 2.83
N THR A 32 -14.50 28.00 2.94
CA THR A 32 -14.25 28.97 1.86
C THR A 32 -13.90 28.28 0.53
N PRO A 33 -12.98 27.28 0.49
CA PRO A 33 -12.66 26.57 -0.76
C PRO A 33 -13.87 25.86 -1.37
N VAL A 34 -14.79 25.37 -0.53
CA VAL A 34 -16.00 24.67 -0.99
C VAL A 34 -16.98 25.65 -1.60
N VAL A 35 -17.11 26.88 -1.07
CA VAL A 35 -18.00 27.91 -1.64
C VAL A 35 -17.47 28.39 -2.99
N GLU A 36 -16.16 28.63 -3.09
CA GLU A 36 -15.50 29.16 -4.29
C GLU A 36 -15.34 28.13 -5.41
N ALA A 37 -15.28 26.83 -5.08
CA ALA A 37 -15.10 25.80 -6.09
C ALA A 37 -16.26 25.72 -7.08
N SER A 38 -15.94 25.47 -8.35
CA SER A 38 -16.95 25.20 -9.38
C SER A 38 -17.59 23.81 -9.17
N TRP A 39 -18.85 23.65 -9.60
CA TRP A 39 -19.51 22.34 -9.55
C TRP A 39 -18.84 21.32 -10.48
N LEU A 40 -18.49 21.75 -11.68
CA LEU A 40 -17.71 20.96 -12.64
C LEU A 40 -16.33 21.60 -12.78
N SER A 41 -15.28 20.81 -12.58
CA SER A 41 -13.90 21.25 -12.76
C SER A 41 -13.11 20.12 -13.41
N LEU A 42 -12.34 20.45 -14.44
CA LEU A 42 -11.36 19.51 -14.98
C LEU A 42 -10.14 19.46 -14.06
N PRO A 43 -9.53 18.27 -13.86
CA PRO A 43 -8.25 18.15 -13.19
C PRO A 43 -7.16 18.93 -13.92
N ASN A 44 -6.18 19.43 -13.17
CA ASN A 44 -4.99 20.02 -13.77
C ASN A 44 -4.11 18.91 -14.34
N PHE A 45 -3.67 19.10 -15.58
CA PHE A 45 -2.79 18.18 -16.27
C PHE A 45 -1.39 18.79 -16.39
N THR A 46 -0.37 17.97 -16.14
CA THR A 46 1.03 18.35 -16.30
C THR A 46 1.67 17.44 -17.33
N ALA A 47 2.28 18.02 -18.37
CA ALA A 47 2.98 17.24 -19.37
C ALA A 47 4.30 16.68 -18.80
N PRO A 48 4.71 15.45 -19.17
CA PRO A 48 5.96 14.88 -18.71
C PRO A 48 7.17 15.59 -19.33
N GLU A 49 8.21 15.81 -18.52
CA GLU A 49 9.50 16.34 -18.97
C GLU A 49 10.55 15.23 -18.88
N PHE A 50 11.37 15.09 -19.92
CA PHE A 50 12.46 14.12 -19.93
C PHE A 50 13.67 14.66 -19.16
N ASN A 51 13.87 14.15 -17.94
CA ASN A 51 15.02 14.51 -17.10
C ASN A 51 15.74 13.24 -16.63
N ILE A 52 16.97 13.03 -17.11
CA ILE A 52 17.73 11.80 -16.82
C ILE A 52 18.06 11.64 -15.33
N ASN A 53 18.32 12.73 -14.61
CA ASN A 53 18.61 12.68 -13.19
C ASN A 53 17.37 12.26 -12.39
N ALA A 54 16.20 12.80 -12.75
CA ALA A 54 14.93 12.41 -12.14
C ALA A 54 14.58 10.94 -12.44
N ILE A 55 14.84 10.47 -13.66
CA ILE A 55 14.63 9.06 -14.04
C ILE A 55 15.52 8.13 -13.20
N LEU A 56 16.82 8.44 -13.10
CA LEU A 56 17.77 7.64 -12.31
C LEU A 56 17.40 7.62 -10.83
N PHE A 57 16.88 8.73 -10.29
CA PHE A 57 16.37 8.78 -8.92
C PHE A 57 15.11 7.95 -8.72
N MET A 58 14.19 7.95 -9.69
CA MET A 58 12.93 7.20 -9.62
C MET A 58 13.09 5.69 -9.83
N LEU A 59 14.15 5.22 -10.49
CA LEU A 59 14.38 3.79 -10.77
C LEU A 59 14.37 2.92 -9.49
N PRO A 60 15.13 3.24 -8.43
CA PRO A 60 15.04 2.50 -7.16
C PRO A 60 13.69 2.67 -6.45
N VAL A 61 13.06 3.84 -6.57
CA VAL A 61 11.74 4.11 -5.97
C VAL A 61 10.67 3.21 -6.60
N ALA A 62 10.75 2.94 -7.90
CA ALA A 62 9.83 2.07 -8.63
C ALA A 62 9.88 0.59 -8.19
N ILE A 63 10.95 0.16 -7.51
CA ILE A 63 11.04 -1.21 -6.96
C ILE A 63 10.00 -1.40 -5.84
N ALA A 64 9.72 -0.36 -5.04
CA ALA A 64 8.79 -0.46 -3.93
C ALA A 64 7.36 -0.83 -4.39
N PRO A 65 6.74 -0.09 -5.33
CA PRO A 65 5.46 -0.49 -5.92
C PRO A 65 5.48 -1.86 -6.59
N ALA A 66 6.58 -2.23 -7.25
CA ALA A 66 6.67 -3.55 -7.90
C ALA A 66 6.63 -4.70 -6.88
N VAL A 67 7.33 -4.57 -5.75
CA VAL A 67 7.29 -5.55 -4.65
C VAL A 67 5.93 -5.54 -3.95
N GLU A 68 5.36 -4.35 -3.74
CA GLU A 68 4.02 -4.17 -3.18
C GLU A 68 2.95 -4.87 -4.03
N HIS A 69 3.00 -4.68 -5.36
CA HIS A 69 2.10 -5.35 -6.31
C HIS A 69 2.18 -6.88 -6.21
N VAL A 70 3.38 -7.45 -6.07
CA VAL A 70 3.54 -8.90 -5.87
C VAL A 70 2.88 -9.35 -4.57
N GLY A 71 3.09 -8.59 -3.49
CA GLY A 71 2.47 -8.85 -2.18
C GLY A 71 0.95 -8.80 -2.24
N ASP A 72 0.38 -7.81 -2.94
CA ASP A 72 -1.05 -7.67 -3.12
C ASP A 72 -1.65 -8.79 -3.97
N MET A 73 -0.97 -9.20 -5.03
CA MET A 73 -1.38 -10.35 -5.84
C MET A 73 -1.42 -11.64 -5.01
N LEU A 74 -0.44 -11.84 -4.11
CA LEU A 74 -0.46 -12.94 -3.14
C LEU A 74 -1.62 -12.81 -2.15
N ALA A 75 -1.85 -11.62 -1.60
CA ALA A 75 -2.91 -11.37 -0.65
C ALA A 75 -4.30 -11.66 -1.27
N ILE A 76 -4.59 -11.10 -2.45
CA ILE A 76 -5.88 -11.33 -3.12
C ILE A 76 -6.02 -12.77 -3.62
N SER A 77 -4.92 -13.43 -4.02
CA SER A 77 -4.93 -14.87 -4.35
C SER A 77 -5.37 -15.69 -3.13
N ASN A 78 -4.81 -15.39 -1.97
CA ASN A 78 -5.16 -16.03 -0.70
C ASN A 78 -6.60 -15.74 -0.24
N VAL A 79 -7.16 -14.57 -0.59
CA VAL A 79 -8.55 -14.22 -0.25
C VAL A 79 -9.55 -14.90 -1.18
N THR A 80 -9.23 -15.00 -2.45
CA THR A 80 -10.12 -15.53 -3.50
C THR A 80 -9.97 -17.03 -3.72
N GLY A 81 -8.91 -17.65 -3.19
CA GLY A 81 -8.60 -19.07 -3.39
C GLY A 81 -8.11 -19.39 -4.80
N LYS A 82 -7.61 -18.39 -5.54
CA LYS A 82 -7.12 -18.54 -6.93
C LYS A 82 -5.71 -17.99 -7.02
N ASP A 83 -4.82 -18.73 -7.67
CA ASP A 83 -3.44 -18.30 -7.89
C ASP A 83 -3.35 -17.35 -9.11
N TYR A 84 -3.36 -16.05 -8.84
CA TYR A 84 -3.21 -15.03 -9.89
C TYR A 84 -1.78 -14.87 -10.39
N LEU A 85 -0.79 -15.35 -9.63
CA LEU A 85 0.61 -15.39 -10.07
C LEU A 85 0.81 -16.40 -11.21
N LYS A 86 0.00 -17.46 -11.25
CA LYS A 86 -0.04 -18.44 -12.34
C LYS A 86 -1.01 -18.06 -13.44
N LYS A 87 -2.25 -17.68 -13.12
CA LYS A 87 -3.27 -17.25 -14.10
C LYS A 87 -4.08 -16.08 -13.55
N PRO A 88 -4.00 -14.87 -14.14
CA PRO A 88 -3.50 -14.55 -15.49
C PRO A 88 -1.98 -14.53 -15.64
N GLY A 89 -1.23 -14.59 -14.53
CA GLY A 89 0.22 -14.59 -14.54
C GLY A 89 0.78 -13.26 -14.05
N LEU A 90 1.81 -13.30 -13.20
CA LEU A 90 2.43 -12.09 -12.63
C LEU A 90 2.92 -11.11 -13.71
N HIS A 91 3.43 -11.64 -14.83
CA HIS A 91 3.86 -10.84 -15.98
C HIS A 91 2.73 -9.96 -16.54
N ARG A 92 1.48 -10.44 -16.55
CA ARG A 92 0.34 -9.65 -17.06
C ARG A 92 -0.13 -8.63 -16.03
N THR A 93 -0.12 -8.99 -14.76
CA THR A 93 -0.59 -8.09 -13.69
C THR A 93 0.38 -6.92 -13.50
N ILE A 94 1.69 -7.18 -13.47
CA ILE A 94 2.71 -6.13 -13.39
C ILE A 94 2.73 -5.28 -14.66
N ALA A 95 2.58 -5.89 -15.85
CA ALA A 95 2.50 -5.09 -17.08
C ALA A 95 1.26 -4.18 -17.09
N GLY A 96 0.12 -4.66 -16.58
CA GLY A 96 -1.08 -3.84 -16.42
C GLY A 96 -0.87 -2.65 -15.49
N ASP A 97 -0.23 -2.89 -14.35
CA ASP A 97 0.14 -1.85 -13.38
C ASP A 97 1.11 -0.80 -13.98
N GLY A 98 2.15 -1.27 -14.67
CA GLY A 98 3.09 -0.40 -15.39
C GLY A 98 2.42 0.45 -16.47
N VAL A 99 1.50 -0.13 -17.26
CA VAL A 99 0.72 0.63 -18.26
C VAL A 99 -0.18 1.68 -17.58
N ALA A 100 -0.81 1.34 -16.45
CA ALA A 100 -1.62 2.28 -15.70
C ALA A 100 -0.78 3.42 -15.11
N THR A 101 0.42 3.14 -14.62
CA THR A 101 1.36 4.14 -14.10
C THR A 101 1.88 5.04 -15.21
N ILE A 102 2.21 4.49 -16.40
CA ILE A 102 2.62 5.29 -17.57
C ILE A 102 1.48 6.23 -17.97
N ALA A 103 0.25 5.70 -18.11
CA ALA A 103 -0.90 6.51 -18.48
C ALA A 103 -1.19 7.64 -17.48
N ALA A 104 -1.09 7.36 -16.18
CA ALA A 104 -1.23 8.36 -15.12
C ALA A 104 -0.12 9.42 -15.17
N SER A 105 1.13 9.00 -15.31
CA SER A 105 2.28 9.92 -15.35
C SER A 105 2.28 10.82 -16.59
N MET A 106 1.75 10.35 -17.72
CA MET A 106 1.60 11.16 -18.94
C MET A 106 0.64 12.34 -18.78
N VAL A 107 -0.26 12.28 -17.80
CA VAL A 107 -1.22 13.34 -17.50
C VAL A 107 -0.85 14.10 -16.21
N GLY A 108 0.33 13.83 -15.65
CA GLY A 108 0.83 14.50 -14.44
C GLY A 108 0.30 13.92 -13.13
N ALA A 109 -0.38 12.78 -13.16
CA ALA A 109 -0.79 12.06 -11.96
C ALA A 109 0.40 11.27 -11.36
N PRO A 110 0.43 11.08 -10.03
CA PRO A 110 1.49 10.31 -9.39
C PRO A 110 1.45 8.83 -9.82
N PRO A 111 2.57 8.10 -9.67
CA PRO A 111 2.60 6.65 -9.88
C PRO A 111 1.51 5.94 -9.07
N ASN A 112 0.89 4.94 -9.66
CA ASN A 112 -0.14 4.13 -9.01
C ASN A 112 0.36 2.71 -8.75
N THR A 113 -0.34 2.01 -7.87
CA THR A 113 -0.13 0.60 -7.53
C THR A 113 -1.46 0.00 -7.05
N THR A 114 -1.49 -1.31 -6.84
CA THR A 114 -2.66 -1.98 -6.26
C THR A 114 -2.90 -1.56 -4.81
N TYR A 115 -4.16 -1.61 -4.38
CA TYR A 115 -4.56 -1.20 -3.02
C TYR A 115 -4.86 -2.41 -2.14
N SER A 116 -4.03 -2.65 -1.11
CA SER A 116 -4.21 -3.75 -0.16
C SER A 116 -5.53 -3.66 0.63
N GLU A 117 -6.06 -2.45 0.87
CA GLU A 117 -7.31 -2.23 1.61
C GLU A 117 -8.52 -2.82 0.87
N VAL A 118 -8.48 -2.78 -0.47
CA VAL A 118 -9.53 -3.36 -1.32
C VAL A 118 -9.56 -4.89 -1.14
N THR A 119 -8.40 -5.53 -0.97
CA THR A 119 -8.32 -6.97 -0.67
C THR A 119 -9.04 -7.31 0.65
N GLY A 120 -8.89 -6.46 1.67
CA GLY A 120 -9.64 -6.58 2.92
C GLY A 120 -11.16 -6.48 2.71
N ALA A 121 -11.61 -5.51 1.91
CA ALA A 121 -13.02 -5.36 1.57
C ALA A 121 -13.57 -6.57 0.79
N VAL A 122 -12.82 -7.10 -0.18
CA VAL A 122 -13.18 -8.32 -0.94
C VAL A 122 -13.29 -9.53 -0.01
N MET A 123 -12.41 -9.65 0.99
CA MET A 123 -12.46 -10.73 1.97
C MET A 123 -13.77 -10.76 2.75
N LEU A 124 -14.26 -9.57 3.14
CA LEU A 124 -15.47 -9.41 3.94
C LEU A 124 -16.75 -9.48 3.10
N THR A 125 -16.75 -8.86 1.91
CA THR A 125 -17.92 -8.79 1.02
C THR A 125 -18.11 -10.04 0.17
N LYS A 126 -17.05 -10.85 -0.01
CA LYS A 126 -17.03 -11.99 -0.94
C LYS A 126 -17.40 -11.61 -2.38
N ALA A 127 -17.23 -10.34 -2.72
CA ALA A 127 -17.52 -9.80 -4.04
C ALA A 127 -16.32 -9.98 -4.98
N PHE A 128 -16.22 -11.16 -5.60
CA PHE A 128 -15.06 -11.55 -6.42
C PHE A 128 -15.16 -11.15 -7.90
N ASN A 129 -16.27 -10.53 -8.31
CA ASN A 129 -16.46 -10.13 -9.71
C ASN A 129 -15.64 -8.86 -10.01
N PRO A 130 -14.63 -8.91 -10.91
CA PRO A 130 -13.80 -7.75 -11.22
C PRO A 130 -14.57 -6.60 -11.88
N VAL A 131 -15.75 -6.86 -12.47
CA VAL A 131 -16.63 -5.82 -13.03
C VAL A 131 -17.00 -4.76 -12.00
N ILE A 132 -17.05 -5.12 -10.71
CA ILE A 132 -17.31 -4.18 -9.61
C ILE A 132 -16.21 -3.10 -9.56
N MET A 133 -14.95 -3.46 -9.85
CA MET A 133 -13.86 -2.49 -9.91
C MET A 133 -13.99 -1.57 -11.12
N THR A 134 -14.53 -2.04 -12.24
CA THR A 134 -14.82 -1.17 -13.39
C THR A 134 -15.86 -0.11 -13.04
N TRP A 135 -16.93 -0.48 -12.33
CA TRP A 135 -17.93 0.49 -11.85
C TRP A 135 -17.31 1.49 -10.86
N ALA A 136 -16.44 1.02 -9.96
CA ALA A 136 -15.72 1.89 -9.03
C ALA A 136 -14.81 2.88 -9.78
N ALA A 137 -14.08 2.44 -10.81
CA ALA A 137 -13.22 3.29 -11.62
C ALA A 137 -14.02 4.36 -12.40
N VAL A 138 -15.12 3.97 -13.06
CA VAL A 138 -15.99 4.92 -13.76
C VAL A 138 -16.59 5.93 -12.79
N THR A 139 -17.03 5.47 -11.61
CA THR A 139 -17.54 6.35 -10.56
C THR A 139 -16.46 7.33 -10.10
N ALA A 140 -15.23 6.87 -9.86
CA ALA A 140 -14.11 7.73 -9.49
C ALA A 140 -13.81 8.80 -10.55
N ILE A 141 -13.84 8.44 -11.85
CA ILE A 141 -13.66 9.39 -12.95
C ILE A 141 -14.76 10.46 -12.93
N VAL A 142 -16.02 10.07 -12.77
CA VAL A 142 -17.14 11.03 -12.70
C VAL A 142 -17.00 11.93 -11.47
N LEU A 143 -16.65 11.37 -10.31
CA LEU A 143 -16.44 12.12 -9.08
C LEU A 143 -15.25 13.08 -9.16
N ALA A 144 -14.20 12.74 -9.91
CA ALA A 144 -13.04 13.61 -10.14
C ALA A 144 -13.40 14.89 -10.92
N LEU A 145 -14.51 14.88 -11.68
CA LEU A 145 -15.02 16.06 -12.39
C LEU A 145 -15.86 16.97 -11.47
N VAL A 146 -16.26 16.49 -10.29
CA VAL A 146 -17.07 17.25 -9.33
C VAL A 146 -16.16 18.14 -8.49
N GLY A 147 -15.98 19.40 -8.89
CA GLY A 147 -15.03 20.33 -8.24
C GLY A 147 -15.33 20.56 -6.75
N LYS A 148 -16.62 20.59 -6.37
CA LYS A 148 -17.05 20.69 -4.97
C LYS A 148 -16.57 19.49 -4.13
N LEU A 149 -16.54 18.28 -4.69
CA LEU A 149 -16.07 17.11 -3.97
C LEU A 149 -14.57 17.25 -3.67
N GLY A 150 -13.78 17.65 -4.67
CA GLY A 150 -12.36 17.94 -4.48
C GLY A 150 -12.12 18.99 -3.40
N ALA A 151 -12.90 20.07 -3.41
CA ALA A 151 -12.83 21.12 -2.40
C ALA A 151 -13.18 20.61 -0.99
N ILE A 152 -14.21 19.77 -0.84
CA ILE A 152 -14.55 19.15 0.45
C ILE A 152 -13.39 18.31 0.97
N LEU A 153 -12.75 17.51 0.11
CA LEU A 153 -11.59 16.71 0.52
C LEU A 153 -10.41 17.58 0.99
N GLN A 154 -10.23 18.76 0.39
CA GLN A 154 -9.20 19.73 0.81
C GLN A 154 -9.51 20.38 2.17
N THR A 155 -10.78 20.41 2.61
CA THR A 155 -11.15 20.90 3.95
C THR A 155 -10.82 19.93 5.08
N ILE A 156 -10.43 18.69 4.77
CA ILE A 156 -10.11 17.68 5.79
C ILE A 156 -8.86 18.13 6.57
N PRO A 157 -8.97 18.36 7.89
CA PRO A 157 -7.84 18.87 8.67
C PRO A 157 -6.68 17.88 8.74
N VAL A 158 -5.46 18.41 8.82
CA VAL A 158 -4.21 17.64 8.90
C VAL A 158 -4.23 16.59 10.03
N PRO A 159 -4.75 16.85 11.25
CA PRO A 159 -4.83 15.82 12.29
C PRO A 159 -5.70 14.61 11.91
N VAL A 160 -6.81 14.85 11.20
CA VAL A 160 -7.67 13.77 10.68
C VAL A 160 -6.91 12.98 9.62
N MET A 161 -6.22 13.68 8.72
CA MET A 161 -5.36 13.06 7.71
C MET A 161 -4.28 12.17 8.34
N GLY A 162 -3.60 12.63 9.39
CA GLY A 162 -2.63 11.83 10.13
C GLY A 162 -3.24 10.55 10.70
N GLY A 163 -4.44 10.63 11.30
CA GLY A 163 -5.16 9.45 11.79
C GLY A 163 -5.52 8.45 10.68
N ILE A 164 -5.94 8.95 9.51
CA ILE A 164 -6.19 8.11 8.33
C ILE A 164 -4.91 7.39 7.90
N MET A 165 -3.79 8.12 7.83
CA MET A 165 -2.50 7.54 7.41
C MET A 165 -2.03 6.43 8.36
N ILE A 166 -2.22 6.59 9.68
CA ILE A 166 -1.91 5.55 10.66
C ILE A 166 -2.74 4.29 10.39
N LEU A 167 -4.04 4.43 10.15
CA LEU A 167 -4.90 3.29 9.85
C LEU A 167 -4.56 2.63 8.51
N LEU A 168 -4.28 3.44 7.49
CA LEU A 168 -3.96 3.00 6.14
C LEU A 168 -2.65 2.20 6.13
N PHE A 169 -1.54 2.82 6.57
CA PHE A 169 -0.25 2.15 6.63
C PHE A 169 -0.21 0.99 7.63
N GLY A 170 -0.93 1.08 8.75
CA GLY A 170 -1.09 -0.03 9.69
C GLY A 170 -1.82 -1.23 9.07
N SER A 171 -2.82 -0.99 8.22
CA SER A 171 -3.53 -2.05 7.50
C SER A 171 -2.63 -2.73 6.46
N ILE A 172 -1.86 -1.96 5.70
CA ILE A 172 -0.88 -2.49 4.73
C ILE A 172 0.17 -3.35 5.45
N ALA A 173 0.75 -2.87 6.55
CA ALA A 173 1.70 -3.63 7.36
C ALA A 173 1.11 -4.96 7.86
N THR A 174 -0.16 -4.94 8.28
CA THR A 174 -0.88 -6.14 8.72
C THR A 174 -1.09 -7.14 7.57
N VAL A 175 -1.35 -6.68 6.35
CA VAL A 175 -1.45 -7.53 5.15
C VAL A 175 -0.13 -8.22 4.85
N GLY A 176 1.00 -7.50 4.97
CA GLY A 176 2.34 -8.07 4.85
C GLY A 176 2.60 -9.19 5.86
N LEU A 177 2.33 -8.94 7.15
CA LEU A 177 2.46 -9.95 8.21
C LEU A 177 1.56 -11.17 7.97
N ASN A 178 0.32 -10.96 7.57
CA ASN A 178 -0.61 -12.05 7.26
C ASN A 178 -0.13 -12.91 6.09
N THR A 179 0.53 -12.30 5.10
CA THR A 179 1.15 -13.02 3.99
C THR A 179 2.29 -13.92 4.48
N LEU A 180 3.14 -13.47 5.40
CA LEU A 180 4.18 -14.32 6.00
C LEU A 180 3.58 -15.51 6.77
N ILE A 181 2.54 -15.25 7.56
CA ILE A 181 1.85 -16.30 8.35
C ILE A 181 1.21 -17.33 7.43
N LYS A 182 0.45 -16.90 6.41
CA LYS A 182 -0.22 -17.82 5.47
C LYS A 182 0.74 -18.68 4.67
N ASN A 183 1.91 -18.15 4.34
CA ASN A 183 2.96 -18.89 3.65
C ASN A 183 3.81 -19.75 4.60
N ASN A 184 3.45 -19.85 5.89
CA ASN A 184 4.17 -20.61 6.91
C ASN A 184 5.67 -20.27 6.95
N VAL A 185 6.00 -18.99 6.88
CA VAL A 185 7.40 -18.53 6.98
C VAL A 185 7.91 -18.80 8.39
N ASP A 186 8.82 -19.77 8.50
CA ASP A 186 9.44 -20.12 9.78
C ASP A 186 10.50 -19.08 10.18
N LEU A 187 10.18 -18.25 11.16
CA LEU A 187 11.08 -17.25 11.74
C LEU A 187 12.08 -17.84 12.75
N HIS A 188 12.00 -19.13 13.09
CA HIS A 188 13.06 -19.78 13.86
C HIS A 188 14.30 -20.00 12.99
N LYS A 189 14.15 -20.12 11.66
CA LYS A 189 15.29 -20.21 10.76
C LYS A 189 16.05 -18.89 10.76
N SER A 190 17.32 -18.94 11.17
CA SER A 190 18.20 -17.77 11.25
C SER A 190 18.20 -16.93 9.97
N ARG A 191 18.20 -17.57 8.80
CA ARG A 191 18.10 -16.87 7.50
C ARG A 191 16.86 -15.97 7.41
N ASN A 192 15.68 -16.51 7.70
CA ASN A 192 14.42 -15.76 7.59
C ASN A 192 14.34 -14.66 8.65
N LEU A 193 14.76 -14.97 9.88
CA LEU A 193 14.81 -14.01 10.98
C LEU A 193 15.69 -12.81 10.62
N VAL A 194 16.89 -13.04 10.11
CA VAL A 194 17.84 -11.98 9.73
C VAL A 194 17.27 -11.10 8.62
N ILE A 195 16.69 -11.70 7.57
CA ILE A 195 16.08 -10.94 6.47
C ILE A 195 14.97 -10.03 7.03
N VAL A 196 14.03 -10.59 7.78
CA VAL A 196 12.89 -9.83 8.33
C VAL A 196 13.38 -8.74 9.29
N ALA A 197 14.30 -9.06 10.20
CA ALA A 197 14.81 -8.10 11.19
C ALA A 197 15.49 -6.91 10.52
N ILE A 198 16.38 -7.15 9.55
CA ILE A 198 17.10 -6.07 8.85
C ILE A 198 16.10 -5.22 8.04
N THR A 199 15.18 -5.85 7.31
CA THR A 199 14.15 -5.13 6.54
C THR A 199 13.29 -4.24 7.44
N LEU A 200 12.86 -4.74 8.61
CA LEU A 200 12.07 -3.96 9.56
C LEU A 200 12.87 -2.80 10.17
N VAL A 201 14.13 -3.01 10.55
CA VAL A 201 14.99 -1.95 11.09
C VAL A 201 15.25 -0.86 10.05
N PHE A 202 15.52 -1.23 8.80
CA PHE A 202 15.78 -0.26 7.74
C PHE A 202 14.53 0.56 7.41
N GLY A 203 13.35 -0.08 7.41
CA GLY A 203 12.09 0.59 7.10
C GLY A 203 11.54 1.44 8.24
N ILE A 204 11.30 0.82 9.40
CA ILE A 204 10.70 1.47 10.56
C ILE A 204 11.70 2.41 11.25
N GLY A 205 12.97 2.01 11.32
CA GLY A 205 14.03 2.81 11.91
C GLY A 205 14.45 4.02 11.07
N GLY A 206 13.86 4.20 9.88
CA GLY A 206 14.13 5.36 9.02
C GLY A 206 15.56 5.40 8.51
N MET A 207 16.16 4.24 8.23
CA MET A 207 17.51 4.21 7.70
C MET A 207 17.52 4.83 6.31
N ALA A 208 18.49 5.70 6.09
CA ALA A 208 18.76 6.32 4.80
C ALA A 208 20.21 6.03 4.43
N PHE A 209 20.42 5.63 3.18
CA PHE A 209 21.74 5.39 2.62
C PHE A 209 21.93 6.32 1.43
N GLY A 210 22.88 7.24 1.52
CA GLY A 210 23.08 8.24 0.48
C GLY A 210 24.54 8.47 0.11
N ILE A 211 24.76 8.82 -1.15
CA ILE A 211 26.05 9.28 -1.69
C ILE A 211 25.77 10.60 -2.41
N GLY A 212 26.25 11.72 -1.85
CA GLY A 212 25.95 13.05 -2.36
C GLY A 212 24.46 13.41 -2.24
N ASP A 213 23.86 13.92 -3.31
CA ASP A 213 22.43 14.30 -3.36
C ASP A 213 21.48 13.11 -3.51
N PHE A 214 22.02 11.92 -3.77
CA PHE A 214 21.23 10.70 -3.85
C PHE A 214 21.07 10.08 -2.46
N SER A 215 19.83 9.96 -1.98
CA SER A 215 19.49 9.26 -0.74
C SER A 215 18.42 8.21 -1.01
N LEU A 216 18.76 6.95 -0.72
CA LEU A 216 17.85 5.81 -0.75
C LEU A 216 17.32 5.55 0.65
N GLN A 217 16.01 5.58 0.83
CA GLN A 217 15.38 5.43 2.14
C GLN A 217 14.00 4.79 2.04
N GLY A 218 13.48 4.31 3.17
CA GLY A 218 12.13 3.76 3.26
C GLY A 218 11.98 2.46 2.47
N VAL A 219 10.82 2.29 1.81
CA VAL A 219 10.40 1.01 1.21
C VAL A 219 11.34 0.56 0.08
N SER A 220 11.91 1.49 -0.70
CA SER A 220 12.84 1.15 -1.79
C SER A 220 14.14 0.53 -1.27
N LEU A 221 14.73 1.14 -0.24
CA LEU A 221 15.90 0.60 0.46
C LEU A 221 15.57 -0.77 1.10
N CYS A 222 14.41 -0.90 1.74
CA CYS A 222 13.96 -2.16 2.33
C CYS A 222 13.86 -3.28 1.30
N GLY A 223 13.23 -3.01 0.15
CA GLY A 223 13.06 -3.98 -0.93
C GLY A 223 14.40 -4.45 -1.49
N ILE A 224 15.31 -3.50 -1.78
CA ILE A 224 16.65 -3.82 -2.29
C ILE A 224 17.43 -4.68 -1.30
N VAL A 225 17.47 -4.27 -0.02
CA VAL A 225 18.19 -4.99 1.03
C VAL A 225 17.61 -6.39 1.25
N ALA A 226 16.28 -6.52 1.30
CA ALA A 226 15.63 -7.81 1.44
C ALA A 226 15.96 -8.77 0.29
N ILE A 227 15.93 -8.27 -0.96
CA ILE A 227 16.25 -9.06 -2.15
C ILE A 227 17.71 -9.51 -2.12
N ILE A 228 18.63 -8.60 -1.81
CA ILE A 228 20.07 -8.89 -1.73
C ILE A 228 20.35 -9.93 -0.65
N LEU A 229 19.81 -9.74 0.55
CA LEU A 229 19.99 -10.70 1.65
C LEU A 229 19.40 -12.07 1.31
N ASN A 230 18.23 -12.10 0.67
CA ASN A 230 17.60 -13.36 0.25
C ASN A 230 18.46 -14.13 -0.77
N GLN A 231 19.22 -13.44 -1.63
CA GLN A 231 20.12 -14.05 -2.62
C GLN A 231 21.47 -14.46 -2.04
N ILE A 232 22.03 -13.67 -1.12
CA ILE A 232 23.37 -13.90 -0.58
C ILE A 232 23.35 -14.92 0.56
N LEU A 233 22.31 -14.94 1.39
CA LEU A 233 22.27 -15.82 2.56
C LEU A 233 21.99 -17.28 2.15
N PRO A 234 22.88 -18.23 2.46
CA PRO A 234 22.71 -19.65 2.08
C PRO A 234 21.44 -20.25 2.68
N HIS A 235 20.77 -21.10 1.91
CA HIS A 235 19.45 -21.67 2.25
C HIS A 235 19.47 -22.61 3.46
N ASP A 236 20.65 -23.11 3.79
CA ASP A 236 21.00 -24.06 4.83
C ASP A 236 21.31 -23.38 6.19
N LEU A 237 21.34 -22.04 6.24
CA LEU A 237 21.36 -21.27 7.48
C LEU A 237 20.03 -21.39 8.24
N GLY A 238 19.92 -22.38 9.12
CA GLY A 238 18.84 -22.46 10.09
C GLY A 238 18.06 -23.77 10.12
N GLU A 239 18.67 -24.92 9.79
CA GLU A 239 18.27 -26.14 10.48
C GLU A 239 18.64 -25.99 11.96
N ASN A 240 17.83 -25.24 12.70
CA ASN A 240 17.83 -25.35 14.14
C ASN A 240 17.29 -26.75 14.41
N LYS A 241 18.20 -27.71 14.65
CA LYS A 241 17.86 -28.91 15.41
C LYS A 241 17.26 -28.37 16.71
N VAL A 242 15.94 -28.36 16.78
CA VAL A 242 15.23 -28.18 18.03
C VAL A 242 15.76 -29.30 18.90
N VAL A 243 16.70 -28.96 19.79
CA VAL A 243 17.06 -29.86 20.87
C VAL A 243 15.82 -29.85 21.74
N ASP A 244 15.01 -30.90 21.57
CA ASP A 244 13.77 -31.14 22.30
C ASP A 244 14.13 -31.39 23.77
N ASN A 245 14.51 -30.33 24.47
CA ASN A 245 14.71 -30.33 25.92
C ASN A 245 13.37 -30.13 26.60
N ALA A 246 12.49 -31.11 26.40
CA ALA A 246 11.33 -31.37 27.23
C ALA A 246 11.22 -32.86 27.57
N GLN A 247 12.37 -33.53 27.75
CA GLN A 247 12.48 -34.55 28.80
C GLN A 247 12.88 -33.84 30.09
N ILE A 248 11.90 -33.23 30.75
CA ILE A 248 11.95 -33.07 32.20
C ILE A 248 11.22 -34.32 32.72
N GLU A 249 11.97 -35.43 32.77
CA GLU A 249 11.64 -36.56 33.64
C GLU A 249 11.95 -36.13 35.08
N ASP A 250 10.90 -35.88 35.85
CA ASP A 250 10.60 -36.44 37.19
C ASP A 250 9.56 -35.57 37.94
#